data_AF-A0A708NNU0-F1
#
_entry.id   AF-A0A708NNU0-F1
#
_cell.length_a   1.000
_cell.length_b   1.000
_cell.length_c   1.000
_cell.angle_alpha   90.00
_cell.angle_beta   90.00
_cell.angle_gamma   90.00
#
_symmetry.space_group_name_H-M   'P 1'
#
loop_
_entity.id
_entity.type
_entity.pdbx_description
1 polymer ?
#
loop_
_entity_poly.entity_id
_entity_poly.type
_entity_poly.pdbx_seq_one_letter_code
_entity_poly.pdbx_strand_id
1 'polypeptide(L)'
;MAKYQLRKICPNSRGEYRYLSCDEFSTFSDLRDEINARRDIWFGGGFNVLDSEGNVIFDNPAARFCIGMFGKNFTLRQVTENYGE
;
A
#
# COMPACT_ATOMS: atom_id res chain seq x y z
N MET A 1 15.30 4.59 -11.43
CA MET A 1 13.89 4.99 -11.65
C MET A 1 13.07 4.33 -10.57
N ALA A 2 12.19 5.07 -9.92
CA ALA A 2 11.28 4.51 -8.92
C ALA A 2 10.34 3.50 -9.59
N LYS A 3 10.15 2.34 -8.94
CA LYS A 3 9.29 1.25 -9.41
C LYS A 3 7.98 1.20 -8.64
N TYR A 4 7.96 1.73 -7.42
CA TYR A 4 6.83 1.68 -6.53
C TYR A 4 6.57 3.04 -5.90
N GLN A 5 5.31 3.37 -5.69
CA GLN A 5 4.88 4.59 -5.04
C GLN A 5 3.98 4.25 -3.86
N LEU A 6 4.38 4.63 -2.66
CA LEU A 6 3.54 4.60 -1.47
C LEU A 6 2.75 5.90 -1.40
N ARG A 7 1.43 5.78 -1.52
CA ARG A 7 0.51 6.90 -1.56
C ARG A 7 -0.36 6.91 -0.32
N LYS A 8 -0.07 7.81 0.63
CA LYS A 8 -0.90 7.95 1.84
C LYS A 8 -2.27 8.53 1.48
N ILE A 9 -3.36 7.89 1.90
CA ILE A 9 -4.73 8.34 1.61
C ILE A 9 -5.15 9.39 2.66
N CYS A 10 -5.76 10.48 2.22
CA CYS A 10 -6.35 11.47 3.11
C CYS A 10 -7.67 10.95 3.72
N PRO A 11 -7.75 10.72 5.06
CA PRO A 11 -8.96 10.15 5.68
C PRO A 11 -10.18 11.07 5.59
N ASN A 12 -9.97 12.38 5.40
CA ASN A 12 -11.04 13.39 5.31
C ASN A 12 -11.41 13.74 3.86
N SER A 13 -10.86 13.05 2.86
CA SER A 13 -11.23 13.30 1.46
C SER A 13 -12.62 12.76 1.18
N ARG A 14 -13.56 13.66 0.88
CA ARG A 14 -14.90 13.33 0.36
C ARG A 14 -14.91 12.97 -1.14
N GLY A 15 -13.76 13.05 -1.81
CA GLY A 15 -13.59 12.67 -3.22
C GLY A 15 -12.61 11.51 -3.39
N GLU A 16 -12.78 10.77 -4.49
CA GLU A 16 -11.92 9.68 -4.94
C GLU A 16 -10.44 10.11 -4.94
N TYR A 17 -9.63 9.46 -4.11
CA TYR A 17 -8.15 9.44 -4.15
C TYR A 17 -7.39 10.77 -3.98
N ARG A 18 -7.67 11.59 -2.96
CA ARG A 18 -6.67 12.59 -2.52
C ARG A 18 -5.58 11.93 -1.68
N TYR A 19 -4.38 11.87 -2.24
CA TYR A 19 -3.17 11.43 -1.55
C TYR A 19 -2.51 12.58 -0.79
N LEU A 20 -2.08 12.32 0.45
CA LEU A 20 -1.35 13.28 1.30
C LEU A 20 0.15 13.26 1.05
N SER A 21 0.68 12.12 0.61
CA SER A 21 2.10 11.96 0.31
C SER A 21 2.30 11.01 -0.88
N CYS A 22 3.48 11.10 -1.47
CA CYS A 22 3.99 10.21 -2.49
C CYS A 22 5.43 9.90 -2.18
N ASP A 23 5.67 8.72 -1.62
CA ASP A 23 7.02 8.25 -1.33
C ASP A 23 7.38 7.22 -2.40
N GLU A 24 8.51 7.42 -3.07
CA GLU A 24 8.92 6.65 -4.24
C GLU A 24 10.07 5.71 -3.91
N PHE A 25 9.94 4.44 -4.32
CA PHE A 25 10.89 3.37 -3.99
C PHE A 25 11.36 2.66 -5.24
N SER A 26 12.66 2.36 -5.30
CA SER A 26 13.25 1.61 -6.42
C SER A 26 13.21 0.09 -6.20
N THR A 27 13.09 -0.36 -4.95
CA THR A 27 12.99 -1.77 -4.59
C THR A 27 11.76 -2.05 -3.73
N PHE A 28 11.27 -3.28 -3.78
CA PHE A 28 10.14 -3.71 -2.96
C PHE A 28 10.52 -3.81 -1.47
N SER A 29 11.78 -4.13 -1.16
CA SER A 29 12.28 -4.20 0.22
C SER A 29 12.19 -2.84 0.91
N ASP A 30 12.63 -1.77 0.24
CA ASP A 30 12.60 -0.42 0.81
C ASP A 30 11.15 0.04 1.06
N LEU A 31 10.25 -0.22 0.10
CA LEU A 31 8.83 0.05 0.25
C LEU A 31 8.24 -0.67 1.46
N ARG A 32 8.53 -1.97 1.61
CA ARG A 32 8.04 -2.80 2.71
C ARG A 32 8.54 -2.26 4.05
N ASP A 33 9.82 -1.93 4.12
CA ASP A 33 10.44 -1.45 5.35
C ASP A 33 9.88 -0.07 5.75
N GLU A 34 9.61 0.82 4.79
CA GLU A 34 8.91 2.08 5.04
C GLU A 34 7.49 1.84 5.58
N ILE A 35 6.71 0.97 4.93
CA ILE A 35 5.34 0.67 5.38
C ILE A 35 5.32 0.14 6.81
N ASN A 36 6.29 -0.70 7.18
CA ASN A 36 6.41 -1.24 8.53
C ASN A 36 6.90 -0.21 9.54
N ALA A 37 7.69 0.78 9.12
CA ALA A 37 8.22 1.83 9.98
C ALA A 37 7.18 2.93 10.28
N ARG A 38 6.30 3.22 9.32
CA ARG A 38 5.30 4.27 9.45
C ARG A 38 4.17 3.90 10.39
N ARG A 39 3.94 4.76 11.39
CA ARG A 39 2.85 4.63 12.36
C ARG A 39 1.56 5.34 11.93
N ASP A 40 1.65 6.14 10.87
CA ASP A 40 0.60 7.03 10.38
C ASP A 40 -0.20 6.45 9.20
N ILE A 41 0.11 5.21 8.81
CA ILE A 41 -0.59 4.39 7.84
C ILE A 41 -0.82 3.00 8.44
N TRP A 42 -1.80 2.24 7.95
CA TRP A 42 -2.01 0.87 8.39
C TRP A 42 -2.47 -0.02 7.23
N PHE A 43 -2.18 -1.31 7.35
CA PHE A 43 -2.71 -2.29 6.43
C PHE A 43 -4.25 -2.31 6.47
N GLY A 44 -4.91 -2.08 5.35
CA GLY A 44 -6.38 -2.02 5.27
C GLY A 44 -6.95 -0.60 5.30
N GLY A 45 -6.11 0.43 5.36
CA GLY A 45 -6.56 1.82 5.25
C GLY A 45 -5.46 2.85 5.44
N GLY A 46 -5.58 3.98 4.75
CA GLY A 46 -4.62 5.07 4.90
C GLY A 46 -3.44 5.03 3.95
N PHE A 47 -3.29 4.01 3.10
CA PHE A 47 -2.35 4.06 1.96
C PHE A 47 -2.78 3.16 0.79
N ASN A 48 -2.27 3.48 -0.40
CA ASN A 48 -2.21 2.61 -1.58
C ASN A 48 -0.75 2.43 -1.99
N VAL A 49 -0.43 1.32 -2.64
CA VAL A 49 0.83 1.16 -3.39
C VAL A 49 0.51 1.14 -4.87
N LEU A 50 1.22 1.98 -5.62
CA LEU A 50 1.14 2.04 -7.07
C LEU A 50 2.47 1.61 -7.68
N ASP A 51 2.44 1.14 -8.93
CA ASP A 51 3.66 0.95 -9.73
C ASP A 51 4.18 2.28 -10.30
N SER A 52 5.22 2.22 -11.12
CA SER A 52 5.82 3.39 -11.79
C SER A 52 4.93 4.02 -12.86
N GLU A 53 3.93 3.29 -13.37
CA GLU A 53 2.96 3.77 -14.35
C GLU A 53 1.72 4.39 -13.70
N GLY A 54 1.61 4.27 -12.36
CA GLY A 54 0.49 4.75 -11.57
C GLY A 54 -0.65 3.75 -11.44
N ASN A 55 -0.46 2.49 -11.85
CA ASN A 55 -1.44 1.44 -11.62
C ASN A 55 -1.41 1.03 -10.15
N VAL A 56 -2.59 0.83 -9.57
CA VAL A 56 -2.72 0.42 -8.18
C VAL A 56 -2.40 -1.08 -8.07
N ILE A 57 -1.31 -1.39 -7.38
CA ILE A 57 -0.88 -2.77 -7.12
C ILE A 57 -1.29 -3.24 -5.71
N PHE A 58 -1.63 -2.30 -4.82
CA PHE A 58 -2.15 -2.62 -3.48
C PHE A 58 -3.08 -1.50 -3.00
N ASP A 59 -4.28 -1.89 -2.60
CA ASP A 59 -5.32 -0.97 -2.14
C ASP A 59 -6.07 -1.47 -0.90
N ASN A 60 -7.05 -0.68 -0.47
CA ASN A 60 -7.87 -0.99 0.70
C ASN A 60 -8.66 -2.31 0.54
N PRO A 61 -9.37 -2.59 -0.58
CA PRO A 61 -9.95 -3.91 -0.87
C PRO A 61 -8.98 -5.09 -0.72
N ALA A 62 -7.82 -5.06 -1.38
CA ALA A 62 -6.83 -6.12 -1.30
C ALA A 62 -6.34 -6.34 0.14
N ALA A 63 -6.08 -5.24 0.84
CA ALA A 63 -5.70 -5.28 2.24
C ALA A 63 -6.79 -5.87 3.14
N ARG A 64 -8.07 -5.53 2.93
CA ARG A 64 -9.20 -6.14 3.68
C ARG A 64 -9.33 -7.63 3.41
N PHE A 65 -9.14 -8.05 2.16
CA PHE A 65 -9.12 -9.46 1.80
C PHE A 65 -8.04 -10.21 2.57
N CYS A 66 -6.81 -9.67 2.59
CA CYS A 66 -5.70 -10.29 3.33
C CYS A 66 -5.89 -10.27 4.84
N ILE A 67 -6.51 -9.24 5.42
CA ILE A 67 -6.91 -9.25 6.84
C ILE A 67 -7.89 -10.40 7.11
N GLY A 68 -8.86 -10.61 6.22
CA GLY A 68 -9.84 -11.69 6.36
C GLY A 68 -9.21 -13.08 6.24
N MET A 69 -8.23 -13.25 5.34
CA MET A 69 -7.60 -14.54 5.04
C MET A 69 -6.45 -14.90 5.99
N PHE A 70 -5.60 -13.93 6.35
CA PHE A 70 -4.37 -14.13 7.12
C PHE A 70 -4.40 -13.48 8.51
N GLY A 71 -5.47 -12.76 8.86
CA GLY A 71 -5.58 -12.00 10.10
C GLY A 71 -4.81 -10.67 10.07
N LYS A 72 -4.73 -9.97 11.21
CA LYS A 72 -4.12 -8.63 11.33
C LYS A 72 -2.60 -8.60 11.16
N ASN A 73 -1.94 -9.74 11.11
CA ASN A 73 -0.47 -9.87 11.07
C ASN A 73 0.06 -10.21 9.66
N PHE A 74 -0.73 -9.93 8.61
CA PHE A 74 -0.29 -10.21 7.25
C PHE A 74 0.81 -9.23 6.81
N THR A 75 1.73 -9.71 5.97
CA THR A 75 2.82 -8.92 5.41
C THR A 75 2.48 -8.47 3.98
N LEU A 76 3.03 -7.34 3.54
CA LEU A 76 2.86 -6.86 2.16
C LEU A 76 3.27 -7.92 1.12
N ARG A 77 4.30 -8.72 1.42
CA ARG A 77 4.76 -9.84 0.61
C ARG A 77 3.67 -10.92 0.40
N GLN A 78 2.96 -11.28 1.48
CA GLN A 78 1.86 -12.22 1.39
C GLN A 78 0.72 -11.69 0.52
N VAL A 79 0.57 -10.37 0.39
CA VAL A 79 -0.47 -9.80 -0.46
C VAL A 79 -0.08 -9.82 -1.92
N THR A 80 1.15 -9.41 -2.25
CA THR A 80 1.64 -9.44 -3.64
C THR A 80 1.67 -10.87 -4.20
N GLU A 81 1.97 -11.87 -3.37
CA GLU A 81 1.93 -13.29 -3.77
C GLU A 81 0.49 -13.79 -4.07
N ASN A 82 -0.55 -13.17 -3.50
CA ASN A 82 -1.96 -13.57 -3.72
C ASN A 82 -2.68 -12.72 -4.76
N TYR A 83 -2.30 -11.45 -4.93
CA TYR A 83 -2.93 -10.54 -5.89
C TYR A 83 -2.30 -10.57 -7.28
N GLY A 84 -1.25 -11.38 -7.46
CA GLY A 84 -0.56 -11.57 -8.73
C GLY A 84 0.43 -10.45 -9.02
N GLU A 85 1.61 -10.83 -9.48
CA GLU A 85 2.31 -10.07 -10.51
C GLU A 85 1.62 -10.31 -11.86
#